data_AF-A0A094F5Z7-F1
#
_entry.id   AF-A0A094F5Z7-F1
#
_cell.length_a   1.000
_cell.length_b   1.000
_cell.length_c   1.000
_cell.angle_alpha   90.00
_cell.angle_beta   90.00
_cell.angle_gamma   90.00
#
_symmetry.space_group_name_H-M   'P 1'
#
loop_
_entity.id
_entity.type
_entity.pdbx_description
1 polymer ?
#
loop_
_entity_poly.entity_id
_entity_poly.type
_entity_poly.pdbx_seq_one_letter_code
_entity_poly.pdbx_strand_id
1 'polypeptide(L)'
;HVKPGGWVEFQGITALLGSDDNTVPKGGALEQFTENLIVSSRMFGTPIDDPIRWKGWFEERGFVDINLKIFKLPINTWPKDTRMKVLGAWEMENLLSGMEVMTMRVFVKALGWTEEEVLVFLVNVRKEVKDRGIHAWWPYYVITARRPEGGETA
;
A
#
# COMPACT_ATOMS: atom_id res chain seq x y z
N HIS A 1 -2.85 -21.51 -12.95
CA HIS A 1 -1.81 -22.27 -12.22
C HIS A 1 -0.48 -22.17 -12.94
N VAL A 2 0.63 -22.04 -12.20
CA VAL A 2 2.01 -21.92 -12.73
C VAL A 2 2.57 -23.32 -12.97
N LYS A 3 3.30 -23.55 -14.07
CA LYS A 3 3.94 -24.86 -14.35
C LYS A 3 5.19 -25.07 -13.46
N PRO A 4 5.62 -26.32 -13.18
CA PRO A 4 6.90 -26.57 -12.53
C PRO A 4 8.04 -25.80 -13.21
N GLY A 5 8.98 -25.25 -12.43
CA GLY A 5 10.06 -24.36 -12.91
C GLY A 5 9.60 -22.95 -13.30
N GLY A 6 8.29 -22.66 -13.34
CA GLY A 6 7.75 -21.36 -13.71
C GLY A 6 7.83 -20.32 -12.61
N TRP A 7 8.00 -19.05 -13.00
CA TRP A 7 8.10 -17.91 -12.09
C TRP A 7 6.77 -17.16 -11.93
N VAL A 8 6.61 -16.54 -10.77
CA VAL A 8 5.58 -15.53 -10.52
C VAL A 8 6.17 -14.31 -9.85
N GLU A 9 5.54 -13.17 -10.11
CA GLU A 9 5.84 -11.91 -9.46
C GLU A 9 4.54 -11.26 -8.99
N PHE A 10 4.51 -10.88 -7.71
CA PHE A 10 3.39 -10.19 -7.09
C PHE A 10 3.91 -8.84 -6.58
N GLN A 11 3.13 -7.80 -6.83
CA GLN A 11 3.47 -6.42 -6.48
C GLN A 11 2.30 -5.78 -5.75
N GLY A 12 2.56 -5.06 -4.66
CA GLY A 12 1.50 -4.49 -3.83
C GLY A 12 1.99 -3.38 -2.92
N ILE A 13 1.24 -2.29 -2.89
CA ILE A 13 1.41 -1.21 -1.93
C ILE A 13 0.57 -1.59 -0.70
N THR A 14 1.15 -1.52 0.49
CA THR A 14 0.33 -1.54 1.71
C THR A 14 -0.02 -0.12 2.08
N ALA A 15 -1.21 0.09 2.65
CA ALA A 15 -1.57 1.39 3.17
C ALA A 15 -0.75 1.78 4.42
N LEU A 16 0.17 0.94 4.93
CA LEU A 16 0.92 1.24 6.14
C LEU A 16 1.78 2.49 5.97
N LEU A 17 1.38 3.56 6.65
CA LEU A 17 2.04 4.84 6.59
C LEU A 17 3.39 4.78 7.30
N GLY A 18 4.47 5.01 6.55
CA GLY A 18 5.83 5.11 7.06
C GLY A 18 6.34 6.54 7.04
N SER A 19 7.24 6.87 7.98
CA SER A 19 8.01 8.11 8.02
C SER A 19 9.33 7.85 8.74
N ASP A 20 10.42 8.44 8.25
CA ASP A 20 11.76 8.23 8.83
C ASP A 20 12.15 9.32 9.84
N ASP A 21 11.37 10.40 9.93
CA ASP A 21 11.70 11.58 10.73
C ASP A 21 10.52 12.16 11.52
N ASN A 22 9.46 11.37 11.71
CA ASN A 22 8.29 11.70 12.53
C ASN A 22 7.56 12.98 12.10
N THR A 23 7.63 13.32 10.82
CA THR A 23 6.93 14.47 10.22
C THR A 23 5.44 14.22 10.01
N VAL A 24 4.99 12.96 10.08
CA VAL A 24 3.57 12.61 10.04
C VAL A 24 2.91 13.00 11.37
N PRO A 25 1.89 13.88 11.34
CA PRO A 25 1.16 14.25 12.56
C PRO A 25 0.41 13.06 13.14
N LYS A 26 0.59 12.80 14.43
CA LYS A 26 -0.19 11.79 15.15
C LYS A 26 -1.67 12.17 15.18
N GLY A 27 -2.53 11.23 14.82
CA GLY A 27 -3.97 11.47 14.63
C GLY A 27 -4.28 12.35 13.43
N GLY A 28 -3.31 12.60 12.53
CA GLY A 28 -3.51 13.34 11.29
C GLY A 28 -4.50 12.65 10.36
N ALA A 29 -5.02 13.38 9.38
CA ALA A 29 -6.00 12.86 8.43
C ALA A 29 -5.42 11.70 7.60
N LEU A 30 -4.13 11.73 7.27
CA LEU A 30 -3.44 10.70 6.50
C LEU A 30 -3.21 9.40 7.31
N GLU A 31 -2.93 9.53 8.61
CA GLU A 31 -2.84 8.38 9.52
C GLU A 31 -4.23 7.73 9.66
N GLN A 32 -5.27 8.51 9.93
CA GLN A 32 -6.65 8.02 9.97
C GLN A 32 -7.09 7.39 8.65
N PHE A 33 -6.65 7.95 7.51
CA PHE A 33 -6.97 7.42 6.18
C PHE A 33 -6.41 6.01 6.01
N THR A 34 -5.16 5.82 6.44
CA THR A 34 -4.49 4.52 6.47
C THR A 34 -5.20 3.52 7.37
N GLU A 35 -5.52 3.91 8.60
CA GLU A 35 -6.21 3.05 9.57
C GLU A 35 -7.58 2.61 9.04
N ASN A 36 -8.36 3.55 8.51
CA ASN A 36 -9.67 3.27 7.93
C ASN A 36 -9.57 2.33 6.72
N LEU A 37 -8.57 2.49 5.86
CA LEU A 37 -8.32 1.56 4.76
C LEU A 37 -7.98 0.15 5.25
N ILE A 38 -7.14 0.01 6.27
CA ILE A 38 -6.77 -1.30 6.82
C ILE A 38 -7.99 -1.98 7.44
N VAL A 39 -8.77 -1.27 8.26
CA VAL A 39 -9.98 -1.81 8.89
C VAL A 39 -11.01 -2.20 7.83
N SER A 40 -11.36 -1.28 6.92
CA SER A 40 -12.39 -1.53 5.92
C SER A 40 -12.00 -2.64 4.92
N SER A 41 -10.74 -2.69 4.49
CA SER A 41 -10.26 -3.74 3.58
C SER A 41 -10.35 -5.14 4.20
N ARG A 42 -10.07 -5.27 5.50
CA ARG A 42 -10.24 -6.53 6.24
C ARG A 42 -11.70 -6.95 6.35
N MET A 43 -12.61 -6.00 6.61
CA MET A 43 -14.05 -6.28 6.65
C MET A 43 -14.60 -6.72 5.28
N PHE A 44 -14.00 -6.25 4.19
CA PHE A 44 -14.30 -6.68 2.82
C PHE A 44 -13.69 -8.03 2.44
N GLY A 45 -12.83 -8.60 3.28
CA GLY A 45 -12.14 -9.86 3.00
C GLY A 45 -10.95 -9.73 2.04
N THR A 46 -10.47 -8.52 1.78
CA THR A 46 -9.31 -8.24 0.93
C THR A 46 -8.31 -7.33 1.64
N PRO A 47 -7.63 -7.80 2.71
CA PRO A 47 -6.77 -6.94 3.53
C PRO A 47 -5.66 -6.30 2.70
N ILE A 48 -5.59 -4.96 2.72
CA ILE A 48 -4.58 -4.21 1.96
C ILE A 48 -3.15 -4.42 2.47
N ASP A 49 -3.02 -4.98 3.68
CA ASP A 49 -1.77 -5.31 4.35
C ASP A 49 -1.36 -6.79 4.19
N ASP A 50 -2.08 -7.56 3.35
CA ASP A 50 -1.66 -8.90 2.90
C ASP A 50 -0.21 -8.99 2.40
N PRO A 51 0.38 -7.99 1.70
CA PRO A 51 1.75 -8.08 1.22
C PRO A 51 2.81 -8.37 2.30
N ILE A 52 2.53 -8.01 3.55
CA ILE A 52 3.40 -8.31 4.70
C ILE A 52 3.54 -9.82 4.92
N ARG A 53 2.52 -10.59 4.57
CA ARG A 53 2.43 -12.05 4.77
C ARG A 53 2.85 -12.85 3.54
N TRP A 54 3.07 -12.20 2.39
CA TRP A 54 3.35 -12.89 1.14
C TRP A 54 4.51 -13.88 1.25
N LYS A 55 5.64 -13.48 1.83
CA LYS A 55 6.79 -14.39 1.93
C LYS A 55 6.43 -15.72 2.59
N GLY A 56 5.76 -15.66 3.75
CA GLY A 56 5.31 -16.85 4.47
C GLY A 56 4.31 -17.68 3.65
N TRP A 57 3.36 -17.03 2.96
CA TRP A 57 2.40 -17.75 2.12
C TRP A 57 3.03 -18.49 0.95
N PHE A 58 4.10 -17.94 0.37
CA PHE A 58 4.86 -18.57 -0.71
C PHE A 58 5.68 -19.74 -0.19
N GLU A 59 6.35 -19.59 0.96
CA GLU A 59 7.08 -20.66 1.66
C GLU A 59 6.13 -21.82 2.01
N GLU A 60 4.99 -21.54 2.63
CA GLU A 60 3.95 -22.52 2.99
C GLU A 60 3.40 -23.30 1.79
N ARG A 61 3.41 -22.68 0.60
CA ARG A 61 2.92 -23.28 -0.65
C ARG A 61 4.02 -24.01 -1.42
N GLY A 62 5.23 -24.10 -0.86
CA GLY A 62 6.36 -24.82 -1.41
C GLY A 62 6.99 -24.13 -2.62
N PHE A 63 6.87 -22.81 -2.75
CA PHE A 63 7.66 -22.07 -3.73
C PHE A 63 9.13 -22.03 -3.31
N VAL A 64 10.02 -22.00 -4.31
CA VAL A 64 11.49 -21.91 -4.14
C VAL A 64 12.00 -20.59 -4.72
N ASP A 65 13.28 -20.28 -4.45
CA ASP A 65 13.94 -19.05 -4.91
C ASP A 65 13.16 -17.76 -4.56
N ILE A 66 12.58 -17.73 -3.36
CA ILE A 66 11.73 -16.63 -2.91
C ILE A 66 12.58 -15.41 -2.60
N ASN A 67 12.35 -14.33 -3.34
CA ASN A 67 12.97 -13.03 -3.10
C ASN A 67 11.88 -11.98 -2.87
N LEU A 68 11.89 -11.37 -1.69
CA LEU A 68 11.02 -10.25 -1.34
C LEU A 68 11.84 -8.96 -1.27
N LYS A 69 11.41 -7.94 -2.02
CA LYS A 69 11.95 -6.58 -1.96
C LYS A 69 10.87 -5.63 -1.50
N ILE A 70 11.22 -4.70 -0.61
CA ILE A 70 10.33 -3.66 -0.12
C ILE A 70 10.94 -2.31 -0.49
N PHE A 71 10.20 -1.50 -1.22
CA PHE A 71 10.59 -0.16 -1.63
C PHE A 71 9.78 0.88 -0.86
N LYS A 72 10.35 2.06 -0.61
CA LYS A 72 9.60 3.19 -0.07
C LYS A 72 9.02 3.99 -1.23
N LEU A 73 7.70 4.05 -1.35
CA LEU A 73 7.01 4.89 -2.32
C LEU A 73 6.59 6.20 -1.63
N PRO A 74 7.22 7.35 -1.94
CA PRO A 74 6.85 8.63 -1.35
C PRO A 74 5.44 9.02 -1.78
N ILE A 75 4.67 9.62 -0.88
CA ILE A 75 3.31 10.08 -1.20
C ILE A 75 3.29 11.42 -1.96
N ASN A 76 4.41 12.15 -1.94
CA ASN A 76 4.56 13.46 -2.56
C ASN A 76 6.02 13.79 -2.90
N THR A 77 6.27 15.03 -3.32
CA THR A 77 7.57 15.51 -3.83
C THR A 77 8.57 15.96 -2.76
N TRP A 78 8.42 15.51 -1.51
CA TRP A 78 9.37 15.76 -0.42
C TRP A 78 10.80 15.22 -0.66
N PRO A 79 11.04 14.08 -1.35
CA PRO A 79 12.39 13.55 -1.50
C PRO A 79 13.32 14.50 -2.24
N LYS A 80 14.60 14.51 -1.84
CA LYS A 80 15.65 15.26 -2.55
C LYS A 80 16.09 14.58 -3.84
N ASP A 81 16.18 13.24 -3.81
CA ASP A 81 16.53 12.43 -4.98
C ASP A 81 15.54 12.66 -6.13
N THR A 82 16.08 12.93 -7.33
CA THR A 82 15.28 13.30 -8.50
C THR A 82 14.31 12.20 -8.91
N ARG A 83 14.74 10.93 -8.86
CA ARG A 83 13.89 9.80 -9.24
C ARG A 83 12.76 9.63 -8.23
N MET A 84 13.07 9.64 -6.94
CA MET A 84 12.08 9.51 -5.87
C MET A 84 11.07 10.67 -5.88
N LYS A 85 11.51 11.88 -6.23
CA LYS A 85 10.64 13.04 -6.38
C LYS A 85 9.64 12.87 -7.51
N VAL A 86 10.06 12.32 -8.65
CA VAL A 86 9.15 12.02 -9.78
C VAL A 86 8.14 10.94 -9.39
N LEU A 87 8.59 9.86 -8.74
CA LEU A 87 7.69 8.83 -8.22
C LEU A 87 6.66 9.40 -7.24
N GLY A 88 7.10 10.24 -6.32
CA GLY A 88 6.21 10.92 -5.38
C GLY A 88 5.25 11.90 -6.05
N ALA A 89 5.63 12.55 -7.15
CA ALA A 89 4.70 13.37 -7.92
C ALA A 89 3.59 12.53 -8.57
N TRP A 90 3.93 11.37 -9.12
CA TRP A 90 2.94 10.45 -9.69
C TRP A 90 2.03 9.86 -8.63
N GLU A 91 2.57 9.47 -7.46
CA GLU A 91 1.74 8.96 -6.38
C GLU A 91 0.82 10.05 -5.81
N MET A 92 1.31 11.29 -5.68
CA MET A 92 0.48 12.41 -5.27
C MET A 92 -0.69 12.62 -6.24
N GLU A 93 -0.45 12.56 -7.55
CA GLU A 93 -1.52 12.68 -8.55
C GLU A 93 -2.50 11.51 -8.48
N ASN A 94 -1.99 10.28 -8.34
CA ASN A 94 -2.80 9.07 -8.14
C ASN A 94 -3.74 9.23 -6.93
N LEU A 95 -3.23 9.75 -5.81
CA LEU A 95 -4.02 9.97 -4.62
C LEU A 95 -5.06 11.07 -4.80
N LEU A 96 -4.66 12.21 -5.34
CA LEU A 96 -5.55 13.37 -5.46
C LEU A 96 -6.72 13.11 -6.42
N SER A 97 -6.46 12.36 -7.49
CA SER A 97 -7.47 11.98 -8.49
C SER A 97 -8.28 10.74 -8.11
N GLY A 98 -7.65 9.77 -7.41
CA GLY A 98 -8.23 8.45 -7.17
C GLY A 98 -8.82 8.21 -5.78
N MET A 99 -8.47 9.00 -4.76
CA MET A 99 -8.81 8.66 -3.37
C MET A 99 -10.30 8.48 -3.11
N GLU A 100 -11.14 9.29 -3.73
CA GLU A 100 -12.59 9.21 -3.55
C GLU A 100 -13.13 7.89 -4.07
N VAL A 101 -12.73 7.49 -5.27
CA VAL A 101 -13.12 6.21 -5.87
C VAL A 101 -12.59 5.04 -5.03
N MET A 102 -11.35 5.15 -4.53
CA MET A 102 -10.74 4.11 -3.68
C MET A 102 -11.50 3.92 -2.36
N THR A 103 -11.95 5.00 -1.71
CA THR A 103 -12.53 4.92 -0.37
C THR A 103 -14.05 4.85 -0.33
N MET A 104 -14.76 5.40 -1.31
CA MET A 104 -16.22 5.62 -1.20
C MET A 104 -16.96 4.32 -0.86
N ARG A 105 -16.75 3.26 -1.64
CA ARG A 105 -17.43 1.98 -1.41
C ARG A 105 -17.02 1.36 -0.07
N VAL A 106 -15.73 1.35 0.23
CA VAL A 106 -15.21 0.64 1.41
C VAL A 106 -15.59 1.35 2.70
N PHE A 107 -15.56 2.69 2.74
CA PHE A 107 -15.91 3.45 3.95
C PHE A 107 -17.43 3.44 4.18
N VAL A 108 -18.24 3.62 3.13
CA VAL A 108 -19.71 3.59 3.29
C VAL A 108 -20.18 2.19 3.71
N LYS A 109 -19.71 1.13 3.04
CA LYS A 109 -20.23 -0.23 3.29
C LYS A 109 -19.58 -0.94 4.48
N ALA A 110 -18.30 -0.71 4.76
CA ALA A 110 -17.64 -1.36 5.90
C ALA A 110 -17.71 -0.49 7.17
N LEU A 111 -17.48 0.81 7.06
CA LEU A 111 -17.40 1.70 8.23
C LEU A 111 -18.74 2.39 8.54
N GLY A 112 -19.72 2.30 7.63
CA GLY A 112 -21.05 2.86 7.82
C GLY A 112 -21.12 4.38 7.67
N TRP A 113 -20.09 5.00 7.09
CA TRP A 113 -20.06 6.44 6.86
C TRP A 113 -21.08 6.87 5.81
N THR A 114 -21.54 8.11 5.88
CA THR A 114 -22.26 8.72 4.74
C THR A 114 -21.29 9.15 3.65
N GLU A 115 -21.79 9.34 2.43
CA GLU A 115 -20.96 9.83 1.32
C GLU A 115 -20.39 11.22 1.63
N GLU A 116 -21.17 12.08 2.29
CA GLU A 116 -20.73 13.42 2.71
C GLU A 116 -19.60 13.36 3.75
N GLU A 117 -19.68 12.45 4.72
CA GLU A 117 -18.59 12.24 5.70
C GLU A 117 -17.29 11.83 5.01
N VAL A 118 -17.36 10.93 4.01
CA VAL A 118 -16.20 10.55 3.20
C VAL A 118 -15.65 11.77 2.47
N LEU A 119 -16.48 12.53 1.76
CA LEU A 119 -16.03 13.69 1.00
C LEU A 119 -15.36 14.75 1.89
N VAL A 120 -15.95 15.06 3.04
CA VAL A 120 -15.40 16.02 4.01
C VAL A 120 -14.08 15.51 4.58
N PHE A 121 -13.99 14.24 4.96
CA PHE A 121 -12.76 13.63 5.44
C PHE A 121 -11.63 13.76 4.42
N LEU A 122 -11.90 13.40 3.16
CA LEU A 122 -10.91 13.45 2.09
C LEU A 122 -10.41 14.87 1.78
N VAL A 123 -11.14 15.93 2.13
CA VAL A 123 -10.60 17.31 2.02
C VAL A 123 -9.35 17.47 2.88
N ASN A 124 -9.36 16.93 4.10
CA ASN A 124 -8.21 17.04 5.01
C ASN A 124 -7.07 16.10 4.58
N VAL A 125 -7.38 14.90 4.11
CA VAL A 125 -6.38 13.98 3.53
C VAL A 125 -5.65 14.64 2.36
N ARG A 126 -6.37 15.30 1.44
CA ARG A 126 -5.74 16.00 0.30
C ARG A 126 -4.82 17.15 0.73
N LYS A 127 -5.10 17.82 1.85
CA LYS A 127 -4.23 18.87 2.39
C LYS A 127 -2.91 18.27 2.86
N GLU A 128 -2.97 17.19 3.63
CA GLU A 128 -1.76 16.52 4.14
C GLU A 128 -0.95 15.85 3.02
N VAL A 129 -1.60 15.22 2.04
CA VAL A 129 -0.89 14.65 0.86
C VAL A 129 -0.08 15.72 0.12
N LYS A 130 -0.60 16.95 -0.02
CA LYS A 130 0.08 18.06 -0.69
C LYS A 130 1.17 18.72 0.16
N ASP A 131 1.21 18.45 1.46
CA ASP A 131 2.18 19.06 2.37
C ASP A 131 3.55 18.38 2.23
N ARG A 132 4.50 19.10 1.62
CA ARG A 132 5.87 18.62 1.44
C ARG A 132 6.66 18.58 2.75
N GLY A 133 6.13 19.14 3.84
CA GLY A 133 6.67 18.97 5.19
C GLY A 133 6.34 17.61 5.81
N ILE A 134 5.38 16.86 5.25
CA ILE A 134 5.04 15.50 5.65
C ILE A 134 5.87 14.52 4.80
N HIS A 135 6.92 13.95 5.39
CA HIS A 135 7.82 13.00 4.73
C HIS A 135 7.32 11.57 4.90
N ALA A 136 6.12 11.33 4.37
CA ALA A 136 5.47 10.04 4.39
C ALA A 136 5.78 9.20 3.15
N TRP A 137 5.76 7.89 3.33
CA TRP A 137 5.90 6.90 2.28
C TRP A 137 5.07 5.66 2.59
N TRP A 138 4.72 4.89 1.56
CA TRP A 138 4.12 3.57 1.67
C TRP A 138 5.10 2.47 1.26
N PRO A 139 5.12 1.33 1.95
CA PRO A 139 5.95 0.22 1.54
C PRO A 139 5.32 -0.47 0.32
N TYR A 140 6.09 -0.55 -0.75
CA TYR A 140 5.76 -1.26 -1.97
C TYR A 140 6.52 -2.59 -2.00
N TYR A 141 5.78 -3.67 -1.85
CA TYR A 141 6.27 -5.04 -1.81
C TYR A 141 6.34 -5.59 -3.23
N VAL A 142 7.46 -6.18 -3.58
CA VAL A 142 7.66 -6.96 -4.80
C VAL A 142 8.23 -8.31 -4.40
N ILE A 143 7.46 -9.37 -4.59
CA ILE A 143 7.90 -10.74 -4.34
C ILE A 143 7.98 -11.50 -5.65
N THR A 144 9.11 -12.16 -5.86
CA THR A 144 9.35 -13.10 -6.95
C THR A 144 9.58 -14.48 -6.37
N ALA A 145 8.99 -15.50 -6.97
CA ALA A 145 9.21 -16.87 -6.56
C ALA A 145 9.02 -17.84 -7.73
N ARG A 146 9.65 -19.02 -7.64
CA ARG A 146 9.57 -20.07 -8.65
C ARG A 146 8.82 -21.27 -8.10
N ARG A 147 7.98 -21.90 -8.93
CA ARG A 147 7.39 -23.20 -8.60
C ARG A 147 8.49 -24.27 -8.71
N PRO A 148 8.65 -25.16 -7.72
CA PRO A 148 9.70 -26.18 -7.74
C PRO A 148 9.58 -27.07 -8.97
N GLU A 149 10.71 -27.62 -9.41
CA GLU A 149 10.73 -28.74 -10.36
C GLU A 149 10.26 -30.05 -9.69
N GLY A 150 9.98 -31.07 -10.50
CA GLY A 150 9.60 -32.38 -9.97
C GLY A 150 10.71 -32.97 -9.10
N GLY A 151 10.48 -33.07 -7.79
CA GLY A 151 11.43 -33.61 -6.81
C GLY A 151 12.24 -32.57 -6.03
N GLU A 152 12.08 -31.28 -6.34
CA GLU A 152 12.67 -30.17 -5.59
C GLU A 152 11.75 -29.78 -4.41
N THR A 153 12.32 -29.57 -3.22
CA THR A 153 11.58 -29.11 -2.03
C THR A 153 12.07 -27.74 -1.59
N ALA A 154 11.16 -26.96 -0.99
CA ALA A 154 11.44 -25.64 -0.42
C ALA A 154 12.43 -25.67 0.74
#